data_AF-A0A150TVD4-F1
#
_entry.id   AF-A0A150TVD4-F1
#
_cell.length_a   1.000
_cell.length_b   1.000
_cell.length_c   1.000
_cell.angle_alpha   90.00
_cell.angle_beta   90.00
_cell.angle_gamma   90.00
#
_symmetry.space_group_name_H-M   'P 1'
#
loop_
_entity.id
_entity.type
_entity.pdbx_description
1 polymer ?
#
loop_
_entity_poly.entity_id
_entity_poly.type
_entity_poly.pdbx_seq_one_letter_code
_entity_poly.pdbx_strand_id
1 'polypeptide(L)'
;MSVLLCEGEDNGPDVRLLHAILRGTGVQVEPSGGKDAFVGLIRGRRRQNPGVCGLIDGDFPRDPGAWTEATDPGPRRWTLRQGEKLLVLGWMWRRKEVENYLLDPDVLARALRWDPAAKSRYVAQLERVFDALGHVTAARIALTCCAPRRNRLETQVRLDATKQELAQELQDKADAYTEGTRLDKDKLLQAFERHVPDCLSGGRFRQHALEVFAGKNILAKIQHTPGFHPILKRKPELEERILNALEHDAEPHSWLPEWAALRSAVEAWMPAPETEATSAGA
;
A
#
# COMPACT_ATOMS: atom_id res chain seq x y z
N MET A 1 16.75 -20.25 7.12
CA MET A 1 16.60 -18.80 7.35
C MET A 1 15.45 -18.28 6.50
N SER A 2 14.43 -17.69 7.10
CA SER A 2 13.23 -17.20 6.39
C SER A 2 13.48 -15.82 5.76
N VAL A 3 12.92 -15.58 4.58
CA VAL A 3 13.13 -14.35 3.83
C VAL A 3 11.77 -13.74 3.46
N LEU A 4 11.58 -12.47 3.81
CA LEU A 4 10.47 -11.66 3.31
C LEU A 4 11.00 -10.72 2.22
N LEU A 5 10.58 -10.95 0.99
CA LEU A 5 10.86 -10.05 -0.10
C LEU A 5 9.84 -8.89 -0.12
N CYS A 6 10.26 -7.68 -0.46
CA CYS A 6 9.38 -6.52 -0.64
C CYS A 6 9.74 -5.70 -1.89
N GLU A 7 8.79 -4.93 -2.41
CA GLU A 7 8.97 -4.14 -3.65
C GLU A 7 9.98 -2.98 -3.54
N GLY A 8 10.27 -2.55 -2.33
CA GLY A 8 11.12 -1.38 -2.07
C GLY A 8 12.55 -1.52 -2.59
N GLU A 9 13.28 -0.42 -2.48
CA GLU A 9 14.72 -0.35 -2.76
C GLU A 9 15.56 -0.59 -1.52
N ASP A 10 16.85 -0.88 -1.71
CA ASP A 10 17.83 -1.01 -0.62
C ASP A 10 17.81 0.24 0.27
N ASN A 11 17.66 0.03 1.59
CA ASN A 11 17.52 1.09 2.59
C ASN A 11 16.34 2.07 2.39
N GLY A 12 15.40 1.75 1.50
CA GLY A 12 14.18 2.53 1.30
C GLY A 12 13.16 2.39 2.45
N PRO A 13 12.09 3.19 2.45
CA PRO A 13 11.07 3.20 3.50
C PRO A 13 10.44 1.83 3.77
N ASP A 14 10.12 1.05 2.73
CA ASP A 14 9.57 -0.30 2.86
C ASP A 14 10.48 -1.22 3.67
N VAL A 15 11.75 -1.29 3.27
CA VAL A 15 12.76 -2.17 3.87
C VAL A 15 13.00 -1.78 5.33
N ARG A 16 13.16 -0.48 5.61
CA ARG A 16 13.39 0.04 6.97
C ARG A 16 12.19 -0.19 7.88
N LEU A 17 10.97 0.08 7.40
CA LEU A 17 9.74 -0.17 8.14
C LEU A 17 9.61 -1.66 8.48
N LEU A 18 9.80 -2.54 7.50
CA LEU A 18 9.68 -3.98 7.70
C LEU A 18 10.75 -4.53 8.64
N HIS A 19 12.00 -4.05 8.54
CA HIS A 19 13.04 -4.42 9.49
C HIS A 19 12.69 -4.01 10.93
N ALA A 20 12.09 -2.83 11.12
CA ALA A 20 11.62 -2.41 12.44
C ALA A 20 10.52 -3.34 12.95
N ILE A 21 9.46 -3.58 12.16
CA ILE A 21 8.31 -4.42 12.54
C ILE A 21 8.75 -5.85 12.88
N LEU A 22 9.62 -6.44 12.05
CA LEU A 22 10.05 -7.84 12.13
C LEU A 22 11.30 -8.05 13.00
N ARG A 23 11.73 -7.03 13.75
CA ARG A 23 12.87 -7.13 14.66
C ARG A 23 12.70 -8.28 15.64
N GLY A 24 13.74 -9.11 15.74
CA GLY A 24 13.80 -10.25 16.65
C GLY A 24 13.08 -11.51 16.16
N THR A 25 12.48 -11.50 14.96
CA THR A 25 11.80 -12.68 14.40
C THR A 25 12.74 -13.66 13.68
N GLY A 26 13.97 -13.25 13.39
CA GLY A 26 14.92 -14.04 12.57
C GLY A 26 14.63 -14.02 11.06
N VAL A 27 13.62 -13.26 10.60
CA VAL A 27 13.38 -13.02 9.17
C VAL A 27 14.32 -11.96 8.62
N GLN A 28 14.91 -12.28 7.47
CA GLN A 28 15.60 -11.29 6.66
C GLN A 28 14.60 -10.62 5.72
N VAL A 29 14.60 -9.29 5.74
CA VAL A 29 13.88 -8.48 4.74
C VAL A 29 14.84 -8.22 3.60
N GLU A 30 14.40 -8.47 2.37
CA GLU A 30 15.18 -8.19 1.17
C GLU A 30 14.34 -7.41 0.15
N PRO A 31 14.87 -6.34 -0.45
CA PRO A 31 14.22 -5.70 -1.57
C PRO A 31 14.30 -6.58 -2.82
N SER A 32 13.28 -6.50 -3.66
CA SER A 32 13.22 -7.22 -4.94
C SER A 32 13.10 -6.31 -6.15
N GLY A 33 12.92 -5.01 -5.94
CA GLY A 33 12.48 -4.09 -6.99
C GLY A 33 11.07 -4.42 -7.51
N GLY A 34 10.80 -4.01 -8.75
CA GLY A 34 9.43 -3.92 -9.29
C GLY A 34 8.63 -5.23 -9.43
N LYS A 35 7.29 -5.07 -9.39
CA LYS A 35 6.27 -6.14 -9.42
C LYS A 35 6.41 -7.19 -10.53
N ASP A 36 6.94 -6.84 -11.70
CA ASP A 36 6.80 -7.66 -12.91
C ASP A 36 7.59 -8.97 -12.87
N ALA A 37 8.72 -9.02 -12.16
CA ALA A 37 9.52 -10.24 -11.97
C ALA A 37 9.20 -10.96 -10.65
N PHE A 38 8.33 -10.39 -9.82
CA PHE A 38 8.32 -10.70 -8.39
C PHE A 38 7.80 -12.11 -8.07
N VAL A 39 6.76 -12.54 -8.79
CA VAL A 39 6.24 -13.92 -8.73
C VAL A 39 7.30 -14.93 -9.14
N GLY A 40 8.05 -14.63 -10.21
CA GLY A 40 9.11 -15.50 -10.73
C GLY A 40 10.25 -15.66 -9.72
N LEU A 41 10.66 -14.55 -9.09
CA LEU A 41 11.69 -14.52 -8.08
C LEU A 41 11.31 -15.36 -6.85
N ILE A 42 10.12 -15.15 -6.28
CA ILE A 42 9.63 -15.92 -5.13
C ILE A 42 9.62 -17.41 -5.46
N ARG A 43 9.05 -17.78 -6.61
CA ARG A 43 8.98 -19.19 -7.04
C ARG A 43 10.37 -19.80 -7.26
N GLY A 44 11.30 -19.04 -7.83
CA GLY A 44 12.67 -19.47 -8.04
C GLY A 44 13.39 -19.76 -6.72
N ARG A 45 13.38 -18.79 -5.79
CA ARG A 45 14.05 -18.91 -4.49
C ARG A 45 13.39 -19.96 -3.59
N ARG A 46 12.07 -20.13 -3.66
CA ARG A 46 11.35 -21.17 -2.91
C ARG A 46 11.78 -22.60 -3.21
N ARG A 47 12.36 -22.86 -4.38
CA ARG A 47 12.91 -24.19 -4.72
C ARG A 47 14.10 -24.56 -3.84
N GLN A 48 14.80 -23.57 -3.30
CA GLN A 48 15.98 -23.75 -2.43
C GLN A 48 15.66 -23.42 -0.96
N ASN A 49 14.71 -22.51 -0.73
CA ASN A 49 14.31 -22.07 0.60
C ASN A 49 12.79 -21.92 0.69
N PRO A 50 12.07 -22.92 1.23
CA PRO A 50 10.61 -22.86 1.41
C PRO A 50 10.13 -21.68 2.26
N GLY A 51 10.98 -21.12 3.14
CA GLY A 51 10.69 -19.98 4.01
C GLY A 51 10.68 -18.62 3.30
N VAL A 52 10.80 -18.57 1.97
CA VAL A 52 10.70 -17.33 1.20
C VAL A 52 9.23 -16.93 1.02
N CYS A 53 8.89 -15.67 1.24
CA CYS A 53 7.57 -15.08 0.95
C CYS A 53 7.74 -13.65 0.44
N GLY A 54 6.68 -13.07 -0.12
CA GLY A 54 6.66 -11.69 -0.60
C GLY A 54 5.62 -10.83 0.10
N LEU A 55 5.89 -9.54 0.18
CA LEU A 55 4.93 -8.49 0.53
C LEU A 55 4.89 -7.46 -0.60
N ILE A 56 3.70 -7.16 -1.10
CA ILE A 56 3.48 -6.19 -2.19
C ILE A 56 2.57 -5.04 -1.78
N ASP A 57 2.70 -3.94 -2.50
CA ASP A 57 1.78 -2.80 -2.41
C ASP A 57 0.40 -3.14 -2.96
N GLY A 58 -0.61 -2.52 -2.36
CA GLY A 58 -2.00 -2.58 -2.83
C GLY A 58 -2.20 -1.82 -4.14
N ASP A 59 -2.87 -2.45 -5.09
CA ASP A 59 -3.34 -1.76 -6.28
C ASP A 59 -4.71 -1.11 -6.04
N PHE A 60 -5.11 -0.19 -6.92
CA PHE A 60 -6.49 0.29 -6.89
C PHE A 60 -7.45 -0.91 -7.09
N PRO A 61 -8.63 -0.90 -6.45
CA PRO A 61 -9.56 -2.02 -6.56
C PRO A 61 -9.98 -2.20 -8.02
N ARG A 62 -9.60 -3.35 -8.60
CA ARG A 62 -10.01 -3.73 -9.96
C ARG A 62 -11.44 -4.28 -10.01
N ASP A 63 -11.88 -4.82 -8.89
CA ASP A 63 -13.28 -5.09 -8.62
C ASP A 63 -13.70 -4.28 -7.38
N PRO A 64 -14.12 -3.02 -7.58
CA PRO A 64 -14.65 -2.19 -6.52
C PRO A 64 -15.86 -2.81 -5.81
N GLY A 65 -16.63 -3.68 -6.46
CA GLY A 65 -17.79 -4.34 -5.85
C GLY A 65 -17.37 -5.41 -4.84
N ALA A 66 -16.26 -6.11 -5.11
CA ALA A 66 -15.64 -7.06 -4.18
C ALA A 66 -14.75 -6.40 -3.12
N TRP A 67 -14.51 -5.08 -3.20
CA TRP A 67 -13.85 -4.37 -2.11
C TRP A 67 -14.79 -4.34 -0.91
N THR A 68 -14.42 -5.08 0.13
CA THR A 68 -15.08 -5.04 1.43
C THR A 68 -14.19 -4.29 2.41
N GLU A 69 -14.82 -3.58 3.34
CA GLU A 69 -14.13 -3.21 4.57
C GLU A 69 -13.57 -4.49 5.19
N ALA A 70 -12.26 -4.52 5.43
CA ALA A 70 -11.62 -5.70 5.98
C ALA A 70 -11.99 -5.80 7.46
N THR A 71 -12.76 -6.84 7.80
CA THR A 71 -13.07 -7.20 9.18
C THR A 71 -11.82 -7.65 9.96
N ASP A 72 -10.72 -7.96 9.26
CA ASP A 72 -9.43 -8.37 9.82
C ASP A 72 -8.38 -7.25 9.65
N PRO A 73 -7.70 -6.79 10.72
CA PRO A 73 -6.58 -5.85 10.64
C PRO A 73 -5.38 -6.35 9.84
N GLY A 74 -5.28 -7.65 9.56
CA GLY A 74 -4.11 -8.24 8.92
C GLY A 74 -3.87 -7.88 7.45
N PRO A 75 -2.64 -8.09 6.96
CA PRO A 75 -2.32 -7.95 5.55
C PRO A 75 -3.06 -9.02 4.72
N ARG A 76 -3.44 -8.68 3.49
CA ARG A 76 -4.25 -9.56 2.64
C ARG A 76 -3.38 -10.67 2.08
N ARG A 77 -3.83 -11.93 2.10
CA ARG A 77 -3.08 -13.03 1.46
C ARG A 77 -2.94 -12.76 -0.04
N TRP A 78 -1.71 -12.85 -0.52
CA TRP A 78 -1.41 -12.76 -1.94
C TRP A 78 -1.36 -14.17 -2.54
N THR A 79 -2.36 -14.48 -3.37
CA THR A 79 -2.50 -15.82 -3.96
C THR A 79 -2.56 -15.78 -5.47
N LEU A 80 -1.93 -16.78 -6.11
CA LEU A 80 -1.99 -17.02 -7.55
C LEU A 80 -2.68 -18.35 -7.83
N ARG A 81 -3.66 -18.36 -8.73
CA ARG A 81 -4.25 -19.60 -9.23
C ARG A 81 -3.37 -20.18 -10.34
N GLN A 82 -2.88 -21.40 -10.14
CA GLN A 82 -2.09 -22.15 -11.12
C GLN A 82 -2.78 -23.48 -11.40
N GLY A 83 -3.62 -23.50 -12.45
CA GLY A 83 -4.54 -24.61 -12.71
C GLY A 83 -5.58 -24.74 -11.59
N GLU A 84 -5.64 -25.91 -10.97
CA GLU A 84 -6.52 -26.19 -9.83
C GLU A 84 -5.94 -25.79 -8.47
N LYS A 85 -4.64 -25.46 -8.40
CA LYS A 85 -3.98 -25.13 -7.14
C LYS A 85 -3.99 -23.63 -6.88
N LEU A 86 -4.22 -23.26 -5.63
CA LEU A 86 -4.02 -21.90 -5.12
C LEU A 86 -2.66 -21.82 -4.44
N LEU A 87 -1.75 -21.04 -5.02
CA LEU A 87 -0.41 -20.82 -4.47
C LEU A 87 -0.42 -19.53 -3.65
N VAL A 88 -0.07 -19.62 -2.36
CA VAL A 88 0.13 -18.43 -1.50
C VAL A 88 1.55 -17.93 -1.69
N LEU A 89 1.74 -16.72 -2.19
CA LEU A 89 3.04 -16.08 -2.43
C LEU A 89 3.52 -15.24 -1.24
N GLY A 90 2.60 -14.90 -0.34
CA GLY A 90 2.84 -14.10 0.86
C GLY A 90 1.64 -13.19 1.08
N TRP A 91 1.87 -11.89 1.21
CA TRP A 91 0.83 -10.92 1.52
C TRP A 91 0.89 -9.67 0.65
N MET A 92 -0.16 -8.88 0.75
CA MET A 92 -0.25 -7.52 0.25
C MET A 92 -0.50 -6.61 1.45
N TRP A 93 0.08 -5.41 1.45
CA TRP A 93 -0.28 -4.38 2.41
C TRP A 93 -1.80 -4.19 2.44
N ARG A 94 -2.35 -3.96 3.64
CA ARG A 94 -3.76 -3.61 3.77
C ARG A 94 -3.98 -2.20 3.21
N ARG A 95 -3.06 -1.30 3.53
CA ARG A 95 -3.01 0.03 2.94
C ARG A 95 -2.37 -0.01 1.56
N LYS A 96 -2.63 1.04 0.79
CA LYS A 96 -2.25 1.07 -0.61
C LYS A 96 -0.73 0.97 -0.83
N GLU A 97 0.04 1.72 -0.06
CA GLU A 97 1.51 1.75 -0.14
C GLU A 97 2.10 2.17 1.22
N VAL A 98 3.41 2.02 1.38
CA VAL A 98 4.12 2.36 2.63
C VAL A 98 3.84 3.78 3.10
N GLU A 99 3.73 4.75 2.18
CA GLU A 99 3.47 6.14 2.54
C GLU A 99 2.13 6.33 3.28
N ASN A 100 1.13 5.47 3.04
CA ASN A 100 -0.14 5.52 3.78
C ASN A 100 0.01 5.14 5.25
N TYR A 101 1.03 4.35 5.60
CA TYR A 101 1.37 4.07 7.00
C TYR A 101 2.13 5.23 7.63
N LEU A 102 3.05 5.86 6.88
CA LEU A 102 3.82 7.02 7.36
C LEU A 102 2.95 8.27 7.54
N LEU A 103 1.80 8.31 6.87
CA LEU A 103 0.79 9.36 7.01
C LEU A 103 -0.27 9.06 8.09
N ASP A 104 -0.19 7.92 8.76
CA ASP A 104 -1.17 7.54 9.76
C ASP A 104 -1.15 8.50 10.97
N PRO A 105 -2.31 9.00 11.44
CA PRO A 105 -2.37 9.91 12.57
C PRO A 105 -1.73 9.36 13.86
N ASP A 106 -1.84 8.06 14.14
CA ASP A 106 -1.27 7.42 15.33
C ASP A 106 0.25 7.23 15.19
N VAL A 107 0.71 6.84 13.99
CA VAL A 107 2.15 6.74 13.70
C VAL A 107 2.83 8.10 13.81
N LEU A 108 2.23 9.14 13.20
CA LEU A 108 2.75 10.50 13.28
C LEU A 108 2.72 11.04 14.71
N ALA A 109 1.65 10.80 15.45
CA ALA A 109 1.55 11.27 16.82
C ALA A 109 2.66 10.68 17.71
N ARG A 110 2.95 9.37 17.56
CA ARG A 110 4.08 8.74 18.25
C ARG A 110 5.42 9.29 17.78
N ALA A 111 5.71 9.24 16.48
CA ALA A 111 7.02 9.61 15.93
C ALA A 111 7.38 11.09 16.16
N LEU A 112 6.39 11.98 16.08
CA LEU A 112 6.57 13.42 16.24
C LEU A 112 6.28 13.91 17.66
N ARG A 113 5.87 13.00 18.56
CA ARG A 113 5.45 13.31 19.94
C ARG A 113 4.36 14.38 19.96
N TRP A 114 3.39 14.28 19.06
CA TRP A 114 2.26 15.20 19.04
C TRP A 114 1.34 14.94 20.23
N ASP A 115 0.87 16.03 20.81
CA ASP A 115 -0.25 15.97 21.74
C ASP A 115 -1.56 15.65 21.01
N PRO A 116 -2.64 15.29 21.74
CA PRO A 116 -3.93 14.99 21.13
C PRO A 116 -4.49 16.13 20.27
N ALA A 117 -4.25 17.39 20.62
CA ALA A 117 -4.77 18.53 19.86
C ALA A 117 -4.08 18.69 18.50
N ALA A 118 -2.76 18.47 18.45
CA ALA A 118 -1.99 18.43 17.22
C ALA A 118 -2.42 17.25 16.32
N LYS A 119 -2.66 16.07 16.90
CA LYS A 119 -3.23 14.93 16.17
C LYS A 119 -4.61 15.26 15.59
N SER A 120 -5.54 15.80 16.39
CA SER A 120 -6.88 16.18 15.92
C SER A 120 -6.83 17.24 14.82
N ARG A 121 -5.92 18.22 14.93
CA ARG A 121 -5.70 19.21 13.87
C ARG A 121 -5.19 18.55 12.59
N TYR A 122 -4.23 17.63 12.69
CA TYR A 122 -3.75 16.88 11.52
C TYR A 122 -4.86 16.10 10.83
N VAL A 123 -5.69 15.38 11.60
CA VAL A 123 -6.84 14.63 11.06
C VAL A 123 -7.79 15.58 10.30
N ALA A 124 -8.18 16.70 10.91
CA ALA A 124 -9.06 17.68 10.26
C ALA A 124 -8.44 18.29 8.98
N GLN A 125 -7.13 18.44 8.93
CA GLN A 125 -6.42 18.91 7.73
C GLN A 125 -6.38 17.83 6.64
N LEU A 126 -6.21 16.58 7.04
CA LEU A 126 -6.16 15.42 6.14
C LEU A 126 -7.50 15.20 5.43
N GLU A 127 -8.62 15.46 6.09
CA GLU A 127 -9.95 15.44 5.46
C GLU A 127 -10.02 16.34 4.22
N ARG A 128 -9.42 17.54 4.27
CA ARG A 128 -9.40 18.46 3.12
C ARG A 128 -8.55 17.93 1.97
N VAL A 129 -7.48 17.20 2.29
CA VAL A 129 -6.64 16.55 1.28
C VAL A 129 -7.40 15.42 0.60
N PHE A 130 -8.12 14.61 1.37
CA PHE A 130 -8.95 13.54 0.84
C PHE A 130 -10.08 14.07 -0.05
N ASP A 131 -10.75 15.15 0.35
CA ASP A 131 -11.79 15.77 -0.48
C ASP A 131 -11.22 16.27 -1.81
N ALA A 132 -10.04 16.89 -1.78
CA ALA A 132 -9.37 17.37 -3.00
C ALA A 132 -8.91 16.23 -3.92
N LEU A 133 -8.62 15.05 -3.38
CA LEU A 133 -8.16 13.88 -4.13
C LEU A 133 -9.28 12.92 -4.54
N GLY A 134 -10.53 13.14 -4.09
CA GLY A 134 -11.64 12.21 -4.32
C GLY A 134 -11.89 11.93 -5.81
N HIS A 135 -11.98 12.97 -6.64
CA HIS A 135 -12.19 12.82 -8.08
C HIS A 135 -10.99 12.14 -8.76
N VAL A 136 -9.76 12.52 -8.40
CA VAL A 136 -8.53 11.91 -8.94
C VAL A 136 -8.49 10.42 -8.63
N THR A 137 -8.85 10.04 -7.41
CA THR A 137 -8.89 8.65 -6.96
C THR A 137 -9.96 7.88 -7.73
N ALA A 138 -11.16 8.44 -7.91
CA ALA A 138 -12.20 7.82 -8.74
C ALA A 138 -11.76 7.62 -10.19
N ALA A 139 -11.07 8.59 -10.80
CA ALA A 139 -10.54 8.47 -12.16
C ALA A 139 -9.49 7.36 -12.28
N ARG A 140 -8.61 7.23 -11.28
CA ARG A 140 -7.61 6.15 -11.21
C ARG A 140 -8.24 4.77 -11.03
N ILE A 141 -9.29 4.67 -10.21
CA ILE A 141 -10.05 3.42 -10.05
C ILE A 141 -10.73 3.04 -11.37
N ALA A 142 -11.36 3.99 -12.05
CA ALA A 142 -12.01 3.75 -13.34
C ALA A 142 -11.01 3.23 -14.40
N LEU A 143 -9.83 3.86 -14.50
CA LEU A 143 -8.76 3.37 -15.36
C LEU A 143 -8.28 1.98 -14.96
N THR A 144 -8.16 1.68 -13.66
CA THR A 144 -7.73 0.35 -13.19
C THR A 144 -8.74 -0.75 -13.56
N CYS A 145 -10.04 -0.42 -13.52
CA CYS A 145 -11.13 -1.33 -13.89
C CYS A 145 -11.19 -1.58 -15.40
N CYS A 146 -11.04 -0.52 -16.19
CA CYS A 146 -11.30 -0.55 -17.63
C CYS A 146 -10.05 -0.80 -18.49
N ALA A 147 -8.87 -0.33 -18.05
CA ALA A 147 -7.65 -0.41 -18.84
C ALA A 147 -6.93 -1.77 -18.71
N PRO A 148 -6.21 -2.20 -19.75
CA PRO A 148 -5.30 -3.35 -19.67
C PRO A 148 -4.18 -3.10 -18.65
N ARG A 149 -3.80 -4.16 -17.92
CA ARG A 149 -2.83 -4.10 -16.80
C ARG A 149 -1.44 -3.56 -17.18
N ARG A 150 -1.03 -3.65 -18.44
CA ARG A 150 0.36 -3.37 -18.86
C ARG A 150 0.70 -1.87 -18.88
N ASN A 151 -0.28 -1.00 -19.10
CA ASN A 151 0.02 0.40 -19.46
C ASN A 151 -0.10 1.37 -18.28
N ARG A 152 -0.52 0.88 -17.10
CA ARG A 152 -0.60 1.61 -15.81
C ARG A 152 -1.10 3.06 -15.97
N LEU A 153 -2.12 3.27 -16.80
CA LEU A 153 -2.60 4.59 -17.21
C LEU A 153 -3.07 5.44 -16.02
N GLU A 154 -3.53 4.78 -14.96
CA GLU A 154 -3.91 5.40 -13.70
C GLU A 154 -2.77 6.21 -13.07
N THR A 155 -1.51 5.80 -13.27
CA THR A 155 -0.36 6.54 -12.72
C THR A 155 -0.18 7.93 -13.34
N GLN A 156 -0.71 8.13 -14.56
CA GLN A 156 -0.55 9.35 -15.35
C GLN A 156 -1.72 10.34 -15.19
N VAL A 157 -2.60 10.12 -14.22
CA VAL A 157 -3.72 11.02 -13.93
C VAL A 157 -3.22 12.27 -13.19
N ARG A 158 -3.60 13.46 -13.68
CA ARG A 158 -3.25 14.74 -13.03
C ARG A 158 -3.89 14.88 -11.65
N LEU A 159 -3.13 15.39 -10.68
CA LEU A 159 -3.56 15.50 -9.28
C LEU A 159 -4.42 16.75 -8.99
N ASP A 160 -4.20 17.83 -9.73
CA ASP A 160 -4.86 19.12 -9.52
C ASP A 160 -5.84 19.41 -10.68
N ALA A 161 -6.70 18.44 -10.98
CA ALA A 161 -7.71 18.54 -12.02
C ALA A 161 -9.12 18.52 -11.40
N THR A 162 -10.00 19.37 -11.92
CA THR A 162 -11.43 19.35 -11.63
C THR A 162 -12.07 18.07 -12.19
N LYS A 163 -13.29 17.76 -11.73
CA LYS A 163 -14.08 16.63 -12.24
C LYS A 163 -14.22 16.67 -13.78
N GLN A 164 -14.48 17.86 -14.34
CA GLN A 164 -14.67 18.03 -15.78
C GLN A 164 -13.36 17.82 -16.55
N GLU A 165 -12.24 18.35 -16.03
CA GLU A 165 -10.92 18.15 -16.64
C GLU A 165 -10.48 16.69 -16.59
N LEU A 166 -10.81 15.97 -15.50
CA LEU A 166 -10.57 14.54 -15.39
C LEU A 166 -11.44 13.76 -16.38
N ALA A 167 -12.72 14.11 -16.53
CA ALA A 167 -13.57 13.49 -17.53
C ALA A 167 -13.02 13.69 -18.95
N GLN A 168 -12.51 14.88 -19.28
CA GLN A 168 -11.86 15.12 -20.57
C GLN A 168 -10.57 14.31 -20.71
N GLU A 169 -9.71 14.31 -19.68
CA GLU A 169 -8.46 13.55 -19.69
C GLU A 169 -8.68 12.04 -19.87
N LEU A 170 -9.73 11.47 -19.26
CA LEU A 170 -10.09 10.08 -19.45
C LEU A 170 -10.51 9.79 -20.89
N GLN A 171 -11.23 10.71 -21.55
CA GLN A 171 -11.58 10.58 -22.96
C GLN A 171 -10.32 10.60 -23.83
N ASP A 172 -9.44 11.58 -23.59
CA ASP A 172 -8.20 11.73 -24.35
C ASP A 172 -7.32 10.49 -24.20
N LYS A 173 -7.22 9.93 -22.98
CA LYS A 173 -6.51 8.66 -22.73
C LYS A 173 -7.16 7.49 -23.45
N ALA A 174 -8.50 7.40 -23.49
CA ALA A 174 -9.20 6.33 -24.20
C ALA A 174 -9.05 6.43 -25.73
N ASP A 175 -9.05 7.65 -26.27
CA ASP A 175 -8.90 7.92 -27.70
C ASP A 175 -7.44 7.73 -28.16
N ALA A 176 -6.46 8.09 -27.34
CA ALA A 176 -5.03 7.88 -27.62
C ALA A 176 -4.57 6.43 -27.44
N TYR A 177 -5.34 5.60 -26.72
CA TYR A 177 -4.96 4.22 -26.46
C TYR A 177 -5.18 3.33 -27.69
N THR A 178 -4.11 3.10 -28.44
CA THR A 178 -4.10 2.32 -29.68
C THR A 178 -3.58 0.89 -29.52
N GLU A 179 -3.04 0.53 -28.35
CA GLU A 179 -2.41 -0.78 -28.10
C GLU A 179 -3.42 -1.86 -27.66
N GLY A 180 -3.87 -2.68 -28.62
CA GLY A 180 -4.70 -3.86 -28.35
C GLY A 180 -6.21 -3.59 -28.40
N THR A 181 -6.97 -4.11 -27.42
CA THR A 181 -8.42 -3.84 -27.35
C THR A 181 -8.62 -2.38 -26.95
N ARG A 182 -9.24 -1.60 -27.85
CA ARG A 182 -9.58 -0.19 -27.63
C ARG A 182 -10.23 -0.01 -26.26
N LEU A 183 -9.74 0.96 -25.50
CA LEU A 183 -10.34 1.33 -24.23
C LEU A 183 -11.74 1.91 -24.51
N ASP A 184 -12.77 1.26 -23.99
CA ASP A 184 -14.15 1.66 -24.20
C ASP A 184 -14.42 2.96 -23.41
N LYS A 185 -14.44 4.08 -24.15
CA LYS A 185 -14.60 5.44 -23.63
C LYS A 185 -15.87 5.59 -22.79
N ASP A 186 -16.99 5.06 -23.27
CA ASP A 186 -18.27 5.19 -22.56
C ASP A 186 -18.25 4.38 -21.26
N LYS A 187 -17.70 3.16 -21.29
CA LYS A 187 -17.53 2.36 -20.06
C LYS A 187 -16.59 3.03 -19.06
N LEU A 188 -15.51 3.63 -19.53
CA LEU A 188 -14.54 4.33 -18.67
C LEU A 188 -15.20 5.53 -17.97
N LEU A 189 -15.94 6.36 -18.71
CA LEU A 189 -16.64 7.51 -18.15
C LEU A 189 -17.77 7.09 -17.20
N GLN A 190 -18.53 6.04 -17.54
CA GLN A 190 -19.55 5.49 -16.66
C GLN A 190 -18.93 4.93 -15.37
N ALA A 191 -17.77 4.26 -15.44
CA ALA A 191 -17.05 3.79 -14.26
C ALA A 191 -16.56 4.96 -13.41
N PHE A 192 -16.03 6.03 -14.02
CA PHE A 192 -15.61 7.23 -13.31
C PHE A 192 -16.77 7.86 -12.53
N GLU A 193 -17.89 8.16 -13.19
CA GLU A 193 -19.07 8.74 -12.56
C GLU A 193 -19.63 7.85 -11.43
N ARG A 194 -19.59 6.53 -11.62
CA ARG A 194 -20.03 5.56 -10.60
C ARG A 194 -19.15 5.59 -9.34
N HIS A 195 -17.85 5.83 -9.47
CA HIS A 195 -16.91 5.81 -8.34
C HIS A 195 -16.70 7.16 -7.67
N VAL A 196 -17.14 8.27 -8.28
CA VAL A 196 -17.06 9.59 -7.64
C VAL A 196 -17.74 9.60 -6.27
N PRO A 197 -19.00 9.13 -6.09
CA PRO A 197 -19.64 9.10 -4.77
C PRO A 197 -18.89 8.27 -3.73
N ASP A 198 -18.25 7.18 -4.12
CA ASP A 198 -17.46 6.33 -3.22
C ASP A 198 -16.21 7.05 -2.66
N CYS A 199 -15.64 7.98 -3.43
CA CYS A 199 -14.38 8.67 -3.12
C CYS A 199 -14.59 10.05 -2.51
N LEU A 200 -15.82 10.59 -2.50
CA LEU A 200 -16.16 11.86 -1.86
C LEU A 200 -16.61 11.67 -0.42
N SER A 201 -16.75 12.77 0.33
CA SER A 201 -17.18 12.76 1.74
C SER A 201 -18.43 11.90 1.96
N GLY A 202 -18.35 11.01 2.96
CA GLY A 202 -19.39 10.00 3.26
C GLY A 202 -19.31 8.71 2.43
N GLY A 203 -18.57 8.69 1.33
CA GLY A 203 -18.38 7.51 0.48
C GLY A 203 -17.54 6.41 1.13
N ARG A 204 -17.75 5.16 0.72
CA ARG A 204 -17.07 3.99 1.32
C ARG A 204 -15.55 4.04 1.20
N PHE A 205 -15.00 4.44 0.06
CA PHE A 205 -13.54 4.53 -0.11
C PHE A 205 -12.98 5.72 0.65
N ARG A 206 -13.76 6.79 0.78
CA ARG A 206 -13.39 7.97 1.55
C ARG A 206 -13.30 7.71 3.05
N GLN A 207 -14.16 6.85 3.60
CA GLN A 207 -14.09 6.41 5.00
C GLN A 207 -12.80 5.61 5.29
N HIS A 208 -12.27 4.93 4.28
CA HIS A 208 -11.01 4.17 4.34
C HIS A 208 -9.93 4.79 3.44
N ALA A 209 -9.81 6.12 3.45
CA ALA A 209 -8.96 6.83 2.51
C ALA A 209 -7.48 6.37 2.57
N LEU A 210 -6.94 6.08 3.76
CA LEU A 210 -5.56 5.56 3.87
C LEU A 210 -5.40 4.13 3.30
N GLU A 211 -6.49 3.39 3.09
CA GLU A 211 -6.44 2.08 2.43
C GLU A 211 -6.56 2.16 0.91
N VAL A 212 -7.25 3.18 0.39
CA VAL A 212 -7.62 3.25 -1.04
C VAL A 212 -6.90 4.35 -1.81
N PHE A 213 -6.63 5.50 -1.18
CA PHE A 213 -5.99 6.64 -1.82
C PHE A 213 -4.47 6.42 -1.84
N ALA A 214 -3.82 6.85 -2.92
CA ALA A 214 -2.37 6.76 -3.02
C ALA A 214 -1.69 7.70 -2.01
N GLY A 215 -0.90 7.15 -1.09
CA GLY A 215 -0.08 7.88 -0.12
C GLY A 215 0.82 8.92 -0.78
N LYS A 216 1.41 8.62 -1.94
CA LYS A 216 2.21 9.57 -2.74
C LYS A 216 1.40 10.77 -3.20
N ASN A 217 0.14 10.56 -3.60
CA ASN A 217 -0.77 11.65 -3.96
C ASN A 217 -1.14 12.49 -2.73
N ILE A 218 -1.40 11.83 -1.59
CA ILE A 218 -1.70 12.51 -0.32
C ILE A 218 -0.52 13.39 0.10
N LEU A 219 0.71 12.85 0.10
CA LEU A 219 1.93 13.61 0.39
C LEU A 219 2.12 14.80 -0.55
N ALA A 220 1.99 14.59 -1.86
CA ALA A 220 2.09 15.67 -2.84
C ALA A 220 1.07 16.78 -2.55
N LYS A 221 -0.18 16.42 -2.20
CA LYS A 221 -1.22 17.40 -1.88
C LYS A 221 -0.94 18.12 -0.55
N ILE A 222 -0.41 17.43 0.46
CA ILE A 222 -0.01 18.02 1.75
C ILE A 222 1.05 19.11 1.56
N GLN A 223 2.04 18.90 0.69
CA GLN A 223 3.12 19.86 0.43
C GLN A 223 2.58 21.24 0.03
N HIS A 224 1.53 21.24 -0.80
CA HIS A 224 0.90 22.46 -1.31
C HIS A 224 -0.26 22.98 -0.45
N THR A 225 -0.73 22.21 0.54
CA THR A 225 -1.87 22.62 1.36
C THR A 225 -1.43 23.50 2.54
N PRO A 226 -2.06 24.69 2.75
CA PRO A 226 -1.75 25.55 3.88
C PRO A 226 -2.10 24.93 5.25
N GLY A 227 -1.34 25.32 6.27
CA GLY A 227 -1.61 24.99 7.67
C GLY A 227 -1.03 23.67 8.18
N PHE A 228 -0.58 22.77 7.30
CA PHE A 228 0.12 21.56 7.74
C PHE A 228 1.45 21.89 8.44
N HIS A 229 1.82 21.05 9.42
CA HIS A 229 3.11 21.15 10.09
C HIS A 229 4.27 21.12 9.08
N PRO A 230 5.31 21.98 9.21
CA PRO A 230 6.38 22.09 8.21
C PRO A 230 7.10 20.78 7.88
N ILE A 231 7.23 19.87 8.85
CA ILE A 231 7.84 18.55 8.60
C ILE A 231 7.05 17.71 7.58
N LEU A 232 5.72 17.83 7.56
CA LEU A 232 4.85 17.08 6.64
C LEU A 232 5.02 17.51 5.18
N LYS A 233 5.60 18.70 4.96
CA LYS A 233 5.89 19.23 3.63
C LYS A 233 7.26 18.81 3.10
N ARG A 234 8.06 18.14 3.93
CA ARG A 234 9.45 17.77 3.63
C ARG A 234 9.54 16.25 3.68
N LYS A 235 9.14 15.59 2.59
CA LYS A 235 8.99 14.13 2.50
C LYS A 235 10.23 13.39 3.06
N PRO A 236 11.48 13.67 2.61
CA PRO A 236 12.64 12.94 3.11
C PRO A 236 12.85 13.09 4.62
N GLU A 237 12.64 14.29 5.16
CA GLU A 237 12.78 14.55 6.59
C GLU A 237 11.65 13.89 7.41
N LEU A 238 10.44 13.85 6.86
CA LEU A 238 9.31 13.17 7.47
C LEU A 238 9.56 11.66 7.57
N GLU A 239 9.94 11.05 6.45
CA GLU A 239 10.23 9.62 6.38
C GLU A 239 11.36 9.26 7.34
N GLU A 240 12.47 9.99 7.29
CA GLU A 240 13.62 9.79 8.18
C GLU A 240 13.21 9.90 9.66
N ARG A 241 12.38 10.89 10.01
CA ARG A 241 11.93 11.08 11.39
C ARG A 241 11.08 9.92 11.89
N ILE A 242 10.18 9.41 11.06
CA ILE A 242 9.29 8.29 11.42
C ILE A 242 10.06 6.99 11.49
N LEU A 243 10.86 6.69 10.46
CA LEU A 243 11.64 5.46 10.38
C LEU A 243 12.66 5.37 11.52
N ASN A 244 13.36 6.47 11.84
CA ASN A 244 14.23 6.50 13.01
C ASN A 244 13.47 6.26 14.32
N ALA A 245 12.27 6.82 14.47
CA ALA A 245 11.47 6.60 15.68
C ALA A 245 11.07 5.12 15.81
N LEU A 246 10.68 4.47 14.71
CA LEU A 246 10.36 3.04 14.67
C LEU A 246 11.60 2.17 14.97
N GLU A 247 12.74 2.53 14.40
CA GLU A 247 14.00 1.81 14.60
C GLU A 247 14.51 1.90 16.04
N HIS A 248 14.16 2.93 16.80
CA HIS A 248 14.57 3.07 18.20
C HIS A 248 13.49 2.62 19.19
N ASP A 249 12.29 2.31 18.72
CA ASP A 249 11.23 1.77 19.57
C ASP A 249 11.50 0.28 19.89
N ALA A 250 11.12 -0.15 21.08
CA ALA A 250 11.26 -1.54 21.51
C ALA A 250 10.21 -2.45 20.84
N GLU A 251 9.02 -1.91 20.58
CA GLU A 251 7.86 -2.64 20.07
C GLU A 251 7.20 -1.89 18.90
N PRO A 252 7.91 -1.59 17.80
CA PRO A 252 7.35 -0.83 16.68
C PRO A 252 6.14 -1.52 16.04
N HIS A 253 6.10 -2.86 16.04
CA HIS A 253 4.96 -3.65 15.57
C HIS A 253 3.65 -3.38 16.33
N SER A 254 3.71 -2.85 17.57
CA SER A 254 2.53 -2.53 18.39
C SER A 254 1.91 -1.18 18.05
N TRP A 255 2.58 -0.35 17.23
CA TRP A 255 2.10 1.00 16.91
C TRP A 255 0.80 0.97 16.10
N LEU A 256 0.62 -0.06 15.26
CA LEU A 256 -0.61 -0.31 14.51
C LEU A 256 -1.00 -1.80 14.62
N PRO A 257 -2.30 -2.11 14.78
CA PRO A 257 -2.78 -3.49 14.78
C PRO A 257 -2.40 -4.26 13.51
N GLU A 258 -2.37 -3.57 12.36
CA GLU A 258 -1.99 -4.16 11.06
C GLU A 258 -0.53 -4.67 11.06
N TRP A 259 0.37 -3.98 11.76
CA TRP A 259 1.78 -4.34 11.84
C TRP A 259 2.01 -5.53 12.77
N ALA A 260 1.29 -5.58 13.90
CA ALA A 260 1.29 -6.75 14.77
C ALA A 260 0.76 -7.98 14.02
N ALA A 261 -0.35 -7.83 13.29
CA ALA A 261 -0.93 -8.90 12.48
C ALA A 261 0.01 -9.35 11.34
N LEU A 262 0.70 -8.42 10.68
CA LEU A 262 1.74 -8.76 9.69
C LEU A 262 2.87 -9.57 10.32
N ARG A 263 3.38 -9.13 11.48
CA ARG A 263 4.44 -9.85 12.21
C ARG A 263 4.01 -11.28 12.52
N SER A 264 2.83 -11.46 13.11
CA SER A 264 2.30 -12.80 13.43
C SER A 264 2.10 -13.65 12.18
N ALA A 265 1.64 -13.06 11.06
CA ALA A 265 1.47 -13.78 9.81
C ALA A 265 2.81 -14.27 9.23
N VAL A 266 3.84 -13.42 9.29
CA VAL A 266 5.20 -13.75 8.83
C VAL A 266 5.84 -14.81 9.74
N GLU A 267 5.68 -14.70 11.06
CA GLU A 267 6.13 -15.71 12.02
C GLU A 267 5.46 -17.07 11.79
N ALA A 268 4.15 -17.10 11.57
CA ALA A 268 3.40 -18.32 11.29
C ALA A 268 3.76 -18.98 9.95
N TRP A 269 4.31 -18.23 9.00
CA TRP A 269 4.79 -18.76 7.73
C TRP A 269 6.13 -19.48 7.86
N MET A 270 6.91 -19.16 8.88
CA MET A 270 8.24 -19.72 9.01
C MET A 270 8.16 -21.24 9.22
N PRO A 271 9.00 -22.02 8.51
CA PRO A 271 9.18 -23.42 8.89
C PRO A 271 9.59 -23.45 10.37
N ALA A 272 9.00 -24.37 11.14
CA ALA A 272 9.39 -24.56 12.53
C ALA A 272 10.92 -24.70 12.57
N PRO A 273 11.61 -24.09 13.55
CA PRO A 273 13.03 -24.34 13.71
C PRO A 273 13.21 -25.85 13.76
N GLU A 274 14.15 -26.39 12.98
CA GLU A 274 14.58 -27.77 13.15
C GLU A 274 15.00 -27.87 14.61
N THR A 275 14.13 -28.46 15.44
CA THR A 275 14.53 -28.92 16.75
C THR A 275 15.67 -29.86 16.45
N GLU A 276 16.89 -29.46 16.80
CA GLU A 276 18.04 -30.35 16.79
C GLU A 276 17.56 -31.63 17.47
N ALA A 277 17.35 -32.68 16.66
CA ALA A 277 17.20 -34.00 17.19
C ALA A 277 18.53 -34.24 17.88
N THR A 278 18.53 -34.05 19.20
CA THR A 278 19.56 -34.55 20.09
C THR A 278 19.66 -36.03 19.78
N SER A 279 20.58 -36.35 18.88
CA SER A 279 21.23 -37.65 18.79
C SER A 279 22.07 -37.75 20.06
N ALA A 280 21.37 -37.92 21.18
CA ALA A 280 21.95 -38.51 22.35
C ALA A 280 22.23 -39.96 21.95
N GLY A 281 23.47 -40.19 21.51
CA GLY A 281 24.00 -41.53 21.38
C GLY A 281 23.99 -42.19 22.76
N ALA A 282 23.36 -43.37 22.81
CA ALA A 282 23.72 -44.50 23.66
C ALA A 282 23.05 -45.74 23.08
#